data_AF-A0AAJ1XCS7-F1
#
_entry.id   AF-A0AAJ1XCS7-F1
#
_cell.length_a   1.000
_cell.length_b   1.000
_cell.length_c   1.000
_cell.angle_alpha   90.00
_cell.angle_beta   90.00
_cell.angle_gamma   90.00
#
_symmetry.space_group_name_H-M   'P 1'
#
loop_
_entity.id
_entity.type
_entity.pdbx_description
1 polymer ?
#
loop_
_entity_poly.entity_id
_entity_poly.type
_entity_poly.pdbx_seq_one_letter_code
_entity_poly.pdbx_strand_id
1 'polypeptide(L)'
;KLKPDVVHAYYLLDYGFMAAFAGIKPLVVTAMGSDVLRGLDVSYRRRFLAGYACRRADYVLTRAEHMNETVRRLGAGGPVEAVPNGIETRVFAFGGARNSVPRVLCT
;
A
#
# COMPACT_ATOMS: atom_id res chain seq x y z
N LYS A 1 2.83 24.25 -12.62
CA LYS A 1 2.96 22.81 -12.97
C LYS A 1 3.84 22.18 -11.89
N LEU A 2 3.37 21.18 -11.15
CA LEU A 2 4.16 20.52 -10.10
C LEU A 2 5.24 19.63 -10.75
N LYS A 3 6.46 19.60 -10.19
CA LYS A 3 7.57 18.73 -10.63
C LYS A 3 8.10 17.95 -9.41
N PRO A 4 7.38 16.92 -8.96
CA PRO A 4 7.81 16.14 -7.82
C PRO A 4 9.01 15.26 -8.19
N ASP A 5 9.93 15.09 -7.24
CA ASP A 5 11.06 14.15 -7.37
C ASP A 5 10.63 12.68 -7.15
N VAL A 6 9.49 12.46 -6.49
CA VAL A 6 8.87 11.15 -6.28
C VAL A 6 7.37 11.30 -6.11
N VAL A 7 6.62 10.35 -6.65
CA VAL A 7 5.19 10.18 -6.34
C VAL A 7 5.03 8.92 -5.52
N HIS A 8 4.43 9.05 -4.34
CA HIS A 8 4.12 7.93 -3.48
C HIS A 8 2.61 7.80 -3.33
N ALA A 9 2.04 6.72 -3.87
CA ALA A 9 0.61 6.46 -3.85
C ALA A 9 0.28 5.32 -2.87
N TYR A 10 -0.83 5.48 -2.15
CA TYR A 10 -1.39 4.43 -1.29
C TYR A 10 -2.56 3.76 -2.00
N TYR A 11 -2.72 2.45 -1.81
CA TYR A 11 -3.70 1.61 -2.51
C TYR A 11 -3.45 1.46 -4.02
N LEU A 12 -3.41 0.21 -4.48
CA LEU A 12 -3.20 -0.12 -5.90
C LEU A 12 -4.38 0.28 -6.79
N LEU A 13 -5.62 0.07 -6.33
CA LEU A 13 -6.82 0.21 -7.16
C LEU A 13 -7.15 1.67 -7.48
N ASP A 14 -6.87 2.57 -6.54
CA ASP A 14 -7.32 3.95 -6.60
C ASP A 14 -6.12 4.86 -6.93
N TYR A 15 -5.42 5.38 -5.92
CA TYR A 15 -4.33 6.33 -6.14
C TYR A 15 -3.13 5.72 -6.88
N GLY A 16 -2.85 4.43 -6.66
CA GLY A 16 -1.81 3.71 -7.40
C GLY A 16 -2.10 3.67 -8.91
N PHE A 17 -3.34 3.37 -9.30
CA PHE A 17 -3.76 3.42 -10.69
C PHE A 17 -3.71 4.85 -11.26
N MET A 18 -4.24 5.83 -10.53
CA MET A 18 -4.24 7.23 -10.97
C MET A 18 -2.83 7.78 -11.17
N ALA A 19 -1.92 7.52 -10.22
CA ALA A 19 -0.53 7.95 -10.30
C ALA A 19 0.21 7.25 -11.46
N ALA A 20 -0.01 5.95 -11.64
CA ALA A 20 0.52 5.20 -12.77
C ALA A 20 -0.01 5.72 -14.12
N PHE A 21 -1.29 6.10 -14.18
CA PHE A 21 -1.92 6.66 -15.37
C PHE A 21 -1.40 8.07 -15.69
N ALA A 22 -1.11 8.87 -14.67
CA ALA A 22 -0.50 10.20 -14.81
C ALA A 22 0.94 10.15 -15.35
N GLY A 23 1.61 8.99 -15.27
CA GLY A 23 2.91 8.75 -15.90
C GLY A 23 4.08 9.50 -15.25
N ILE A 24 3.91 10.02 -14.04
CA ILE A 24 4.96 10.72 -13.31
C ILE A 24 5.87 9.69 -12.64
N LYS A 25 7.18 9.87 -12.80
CA LYS A 25 8.23 8.96 -12.38
C LYS A 25 9.26 9.69 -11.51
N PRO A 26 9.88 9.02 -10.52
CA PRO A 26 9.59 7.65 -10.06
C PRO A 26 8.28 7.54 -9.28
N LEU A 27 7.63 6.39 -9.41
CA LEU A 27 6.38 6.03 -8.74
C LEU A 27 6.63 4.91 -7.72
N VAL A 28 6.37 5.21 -6.45
CA VAL A 28 6.30 4.24 -5.35
C VAL A 28 4.83 3.98 -5.04
N VAL A 29 4.44 2.72 -4.88
CA VAL A 29 3.06 2.38 -4.49
C VAL A 29 3.06 1.52 -3.22
N THR A 30 2.31 1.92 -2.20
CA THR A 30 2.06 1.10 -1.01
C THR A 30 0.73 0.39 -1.13
N ALA A 31 0.78 -0.93 -1.27
CA ALA A 31 -0.37 -1.82 -1.14
C ALA A 31 -0.79 -1.95 0.33
N MET A 32 -2.08 -1.79 0.64
CA MET A 32 -2.59 -1.68 2.01
C MET A 32 -3.26 -2.93 2.56
N GLY A 33 -3.63 -3.89 1.71
CA GLY A 33 -4.17 -5.18 2.12
C GLY A 33 -5.40 -5.53 1.29
N SER A 34 -6.52 -4.84 1.47
CA SER A 34 -7.78 -5.16 0.77
C SER A 34 -7.70 -4.99 -0.75
N ASP A 35 -6.84 -4.11 -1.23
CA ASP A 35 -6.56 -3.85 -2.64
C ASP A 35 -5.72 -4.95 -3.30
N VAL A 36 -5.03 -5.77 -2.50
CA VAL A 36 -4.24 -6.93 -2.95
C VAL A 36 -4.93 -8.25 -2.65
N LEU A 37 -5.58 -8.37 -1.49
CA LEU A 37 -6.06 -9.64 -0.96
C LEU A 37 -7.54 -9.91 -1.26
N ARG A 38 -8.32 -8.92 -1.69
CA ARG A 38 -9.78 -9.08 -1.86
C ARG A 38 -10.25 -8.81 -3.29
N GLY A 39 -10.92 -9.81 -3.86
CA GLY A 39 -11.72 -9.66 -5.07
C GLY A 39 -10.91 -9.50 -6.37
N LEU A 40 -9.63 -9.86 -6.36
CA LEU A 40 -8.79 -9.89 -7.57
C LEU A 40 -9.02 -11.15 -8.43
N ASP A 41 -9.53 -12.22 -7.82
CA ASP A 41 -9.92 -13.48 -8.43
C ASP A 41 -11.28 -13.39 -9.13
N VAL A 42 -12.24 -12.67 -8.53
CA VAL A 42 -13.61 -12.54 -9.06
C VAL A 42 -13.84 -11.28 -9.92
N SER A 43 -12.97 -10.27 -9.84
CA SER A 43 -13.16 -9.01 -10.59
C SER A 43 -12.00 -8.71 -11.53
N TYR A 44 -12.24 -8.93 -12.83
CA TYR A 44 -11.30 -8.56 -13.89
C TYR A 44 -10.91 -7.09 -13.86
N ARG A 45 -11.86 -6.19 -13.57
CA ARG A 45 -11.59 -4.75 -13.44
C ARG A 45 -10.58 -4.48 -12.32
N ARG A 46 -10.79 -5.04 -11.13
CA ARG A 46 -9.85 -4.85 -10.01
C ARG A 46 -8.47 -5.42 -10.33
N ARG A 47 -8.42 -6.63 -10.88
CA ARG A 47 -7.16 -7.26 -11.31
C ARG A 47 -6.43 -6.42 -12.36
N PHE A 48 -7.16 -5.85 -13.31
CA PHE A 48 -6.59 -4.95 -14.31
C PHE A 48 -6.00 -3.69 -13.68
N LEU A 49 -6.77 -2.97 -12.84
CA LEU A 49 -6.32 -1.73 -12.19
C LEU A 49 -5.11 -1.98 -11.28
N ALA A 50 -5.17 -2.99 -10.42
CA ALA A 50 -4.08 -3.35 -9.53
C ALA A 50 -2.82 -3.75 -10.32
N GLY A 51 -2.98 -4.58 -11.35
CA GLY A 51 -1.88 -4.95 -12.23
C GLY A 51 -1.31 -3.76 -13.02
N TYR A 52 -2.16 -2.82 -13.43
CA TYR A 52 -1.72 -1.61 -14.14
C TYR A 52 -0.82 -0.74 -13.25
N ALA A 53 -1.21 -0.57 -11.99
CA ALA A 53 -0.41 0.12 -10.98
C ALA A 53 0.90 -0.63 -10.73
N CYS A 54 0.86 -1.93 -10.44
CA CYS A 54 2.05 -2.76 -10.17
C CYS A 54 3.07 -2.71 -11.33
N ARG A 55 2.61 -2.92 -12.57
CA ARG A 55 3.50 -2.94 -13.75
C ARG A 55 4.19 -1.61 -14.02
N ARG A 56 3.61 -0.49 -13.54
CA ARG A 56 4.15 0.86 -13.76
C ARG A 56 4.83 1.45 -12.54
N ALA A 57 4.70 0.86 -11.36
CA ALA A 57 5.45 1.30 -10.19
C ALA A 57 6.93 0.97 -10.37
N ASP A 58 7.81 1.89 -10.01
CA ASP A 58 9.25 1.65 -9.93
C ASP A 58 9.61 0.91 -8.64
N TYR A 59 8.76 1.02 -7.61
CA TYR A 59 8.89 0.31 -6.35
C TYR A 59 7.50 0.03 -5.75
N VAL A 60 7.26 -1.18 -5.24
CA VAL A 60 6.01 -1.50 -4.51
C VAL A 60 6.31 -1.90 -3.07
N LEU A 61 5.69 -1.18 -2.14
CA LEU A 61 5.70 -1.51 -0.72
C LEU A 61 4.44 -2.31 -0.37
N THR A 62 4.56 -3.29 0.51
CA THR A 62 3.42 -3.99 1.10
C THR A 62 3.43 -3.89 2.62
N ARG A 63 2.31 -4.21 3.27
CA ARG A 63 2.18 -4.17 4.74
C ARG A 63 2.74 -5.40 5.44
N ALA A 64 2.87 -6.50 4.70
CA ALA A 64 3.20 -7.81 5.22
C ALA A 64 3.74 -8.70 4.10
N GLU A 65 4.69 -9.55 4.44
CA GLU A 65 5.49 -10.37 3.52
C GLU A 65 4.63 -11.25 2.61
N HIS A 66 3.54 -11.81 3.13
CA HIS A 66 2.63 -12.68 2.37
C HIS A 66 1.95 -11.94 1.20
N MET A 67 1.85 -10.61 1.23
CA MET A 67 1.26 -9.82 0.15
C MET A 67 2.21 -9.67 -1.04
N ASN A 68 3.53 -9.80 -0.83
CA ASN A 68 4.54 -9.58 -1.87
C ASN A 68 4.34 -10.53 -3.05
N GLU A 69 3.94 -11.78 -2.79
CA GLU A 69 3.70 -12.74 -3.85
C GLU A 69 2.55 -12.32 -4.76
N THR A 70 1.44 -11.85 -4.18
CA THR A 70 0.29 -11.38 -4.97
C THR A 70 0.66 -10.17 -5.81
N VAL A 71 1.43 -9.23 -5.27
CA VAL A 71 1.94 -8.07 -6.00
C VAL A 71 2.84 -8.49 -7.17
N ARG A 72 3.74 -9.46 -6.96
CA ARG A 72 4.57 -10.01 -8.04
C ARG A 72 3.73 -10.69 -9.11
N ARG A 73 2.71 -11.48 -8.74
CA ARG A 73 1.77 -12.13 -9.68
C ARG A 73 0.94 -11.13 -10.48
N LEU A 74 0.74 -9.91 -9.97
CA LEU A 74 0.10 -8.81 -10.71
C LEU A 74 1.01 -8.15 -11.76
N GLY A 75 2.30 -8.49 -11.75
CA GLY A 75 3.29 -8.07 -12.74
C GLY A 75 4.16 -6.90 -12.29
N ALA A 76 4.39 -6.71 -10.99
CA ALA A 76 5.37 -5.72 -10.53
C ALA A 76 6.74 -5.98 -11.16
N GLY A 77 7.26 -4.98 -11.90
CA GLY A 77 8.55 -5.08 -12.60
C GLY A 77 9.74 -4.57 -11.78
N GLY A 78 9.48 -3.72 -10.78
CA GLY A 78 10.48 -3.21 -9.83
C GLY A 78 10.52 -4.00 -8.51
N PRO A 79 11.33 -3.54 -7.54
CA PRO A 79 11.41 -4.15 -6.21
C PRO A 79 10.05 -4.19 -5.52
N VAL A 80 9.84 -5.27 -4.77
CA VAL A 80 8.67 -5.47 -3.91
C VAL A 80 9.14 -5.83 -2.52
N GLU A 81 8.86 -4.97 -1.54
CA GLU A 81 9.32 -5.11 -0.15
C GLU A 81 8.16 -4.90 0.83
N ALA A 82 8.16 -5.66 1.92
CA ALA A 82 7.19 -5.48 2.99
C ALA A 82 7.74 -4.50 4.02
N VAL A 83 6.99 -3.43 4.28
CA VAL A 83 7.25 -2.43 5.30
C VAL A 83 6.00 -2.28 6.17
N PRO A 84 5.98 -2.94 7.35
CA PRO A 84 4.88 -2.82 8.32
C PRO A 84 4.72 -1.39 8.83
N ASN A 85 3.56 -1.07 9.43
CA ASN A 85 3.37 0.27 10.01
C ASN A 85 4.11 0.27 11.33
N GLY A 86 4.82 1.37 11.58
CA GLY A 86 5.20 1.70 12.94
C GLY A 86 3.98 2.01 13.81
N ILE A 87 4.22 1.97 15.11
CA ILE A 87 3.31 2.48 16.13
C ILE A 87 4.08 3.53 16.94
N GLU A 88 3.41 4.60 17.35
CA GLU A 88 4.03 5.64 18.18
C GLU A 88 4.26 5.11 19.60
N THR A 89 5.51 4.74 19.91
CA THR A 89 5.86 4.08 21.17
C THR A 89 5.78 4.99 22.39
N ARG A 90 5.78 6.33 22.20
CA ARG A 90 5.55 7.28 23.30
C ARG A 90 4.08 7.32 23.73
N VAL A 91 3.16 7.06 22.81
CA VAL A 91 1.71 7.00 23.10
C VAL A 91 1.33 5.59 23.55
N PHE A 92 1.88 4.56 22.89
CA PHE A 92 1.61 3.16 23.15
C PHE A 92 2.81 2.50 23.85
N ALA A 93 2.96 2.75 25.15
CA ALA A 93 4.00 2.18 26.00
C ALA A 93 3.44 1.22 27.06
N PHE A 94 4.21 0.18 27.40
CA PHE A 94 3.93 -0.64 28.57
C PHE A 94 4.29 0.12 29.86
N GLY A 95 3.39 0.13 30.86
CA GLY A 95 3.69 0.63 32.20
C GLY A 95 3.34 2.10 32.50
N GLY A 96 2.71 2.84 31.58
CA GLY A 96 2.17 4.16 31.90
C GLY A 96 0.97 4.07 32.85
N ALA A 97 0.95 4.89 33.91
CA ALA A 97 -0.20 5.02 34.81
C ALA A 97 -1.44 5.44 34.00
N ARG A 98 -2.31 4.50 33.68
CA ARG A 98 -3.60 4.78 33.05
C ARG A 98 -4.59 5.14 34.16
N ASN A 99 -4.93 6.43 34.29
CA ASN A 99 -5.96 6.89 35.21
C ASN A 99 -7.40 6.47 34.81
N SER A 100 -7.58 5.79 33.66
CA SER A 100 -8.87 5.30 33.19
C SER A 100 -8.74 4.13 32.20
N VAL A 101 -9.76 3.28 32.12
CA VAL A 101 -9.87 2.20 31.14
C VAL A 101 -9.90 2.79 29.72
N PRO A 102 -9.03 2.33 28.78
CA PRO A 102 -9.06 2.85 27.42
C PRO A 102 -10.35 2.44 26.71
N ARG A 103 -11.10 3.44 26.24
CA ARG A 103 -12.24 3.23 25.34
C ARG A 103 -11.71 3.26 23.92
N VAL A 104 -11.48 2.07 23.36
CA VAL A 104 -10.96 1.93 22.00
C VAL A 104 -12.12 1.71 21.04
N LEU A 105 -12.25 2.60 20.07
CA LEU A 105 -13.07 2.39 18.89
C LEU A 105 -12.11 2.17 17.72
N CYS A 106 -12.13 0.97 17.14
CA CYS A 106 -11.40 0.67 15.90
C CYS A 106 -12.41 0.68 14.75
N THR A 107 -12.18 1.53 13.75
CA THR A 107 -12.93 1.58 12.49
C THR A 107 -12.01 1.33 11.32
#